data_AF-A0A813GLW0-F1
#
_entry.id   AF-A0A813GLW0-F1
#
_cell.length_a   1.000
_cell.length_b   1.000
_cell.length_c   1.000
_cell.angle_alpha   90.00
_cell.angle_beta   90.00
_cell.angle_gamma   90.00
#
_symmetry.space_group_name_H-M   'P 1'
#
loop_
_entity.id
_entity.type
_entity.pdbx_description
1 polymer ?
#
loop_
_entity_poly.entity_id
_entity_poly.type
_entity_poly.pdbx_seq_one_letter_code
_entity_poly.pdbx_strand_id
1 'polypeptide(L)'
;MAVPWAMSVLLGALTATTGIFISINCDYLADLRFGFCRGLVLADRNLCCGGSDNIDHATERCIMPSAGTDLFQGAQWVPWDDVFYFPFAMVMDCFFSVVLSGIAALVVYSYAPAARGSGIPDVKASVSGYSASGSFSAVCLLVKTLGLSLV
;
A
#
# COMPACT_ATOMS: atom_id res chain seq x y z
N MET A 1 33.17 -19.66 9.12
CA MET A 1 32.93 -18.42 9.91
C MET A 1 32.16 -17.34 9.13
N ALA A 2 31.99 -17.43 7.80
CA ALA A 2 31.28 -16.43 6.99
C ALA A 2 29.75 -16.59 6.92
N VAL A 3 29.21 -17.76 7.28
CA VAL A 3 27.77 -18.08 7.16
C VAL A 3 26.86 -17.10 7.92
N PRO A 4 27.17 -16.66 9.15
CA PRO A 4 26.28 -15.74 9.89
C PRO A 4 26.12 -14.38 9.21
N TRP A 5 27.19 -13.82 8.66
CA TRP A 5 27.18 -12.54 7.94
C TRP A 5 26.39 -12.63 6.64
N ALA A 6 26.49 -13.77 5.93
CA ALA A 6 25.69 -13.99 4.73
C ALA A 6 24.18 -14.06 5.05
N MET A 7 23.80 -14.71 6.16
CA MET A 7 22.40 -14.83 6.57
C MET A 7 21.79 -13.49 7.00
N SER A 8 22.56 -12.63 7.68
CA SER A 8 22.07 -11.30 8.09
C SER A 8 21.87 -10.38 6.88
N VAL A 9 22.77 -10.42 5.90
CA VAL A 9 22.62 -9.67 4.64
C VAL A 9 21.39 -10.15 3.87
N LEU A 10 21.19 -11.46 3.77
CA LEU A 10 20.02 -12.03 3.09
C LEU A 10 18.70 -11.63 3.77
N LEU A 11 18.64 -11.70 5.09
CA LEU A 11 17.46 -11.26 5.85
C LEU A 11 17.16 -9.78 5.61
N GLY A 12 18.20 -8.93 5.65
CA GLY A 12 18.07 -7.51 5.34
C GLY A 12 17.52 -7.26 3.94
N ALA A 13 18.08 -7.93 2.93
CA ALA A 13 17.60 -7.82 1.55
C ALA A 13 16.14 -8.23 1.40
N LEU A 14 15.73 -9.36 2.00
CA LEU A 14 14.34 -9.82 1.95
C LEU A 14 13.39 -8.83 2.64
N THR A 15 13.74 -8.34 3.84
CA THR A 15 12.90 -7.35 4.53
C THR A 15 12.76 -6.04 3.75
N ALA A 16 13.84 -5.57 3.11
CA ALA A 16 13.79 -4.39 2.25
C ALA A 16 12.88 -4.60 1.04
N THR A 17 12.99 -5.75 0.35
CA THR A 17 12.11 -6.07 -0.79
C THR A 17 10.64 -6.12 -0.40
N THR A 18 10.30 -6.69 0.76
CA THR A 18 8.91 -6.68 1.26
C THR A 18 8.43 -5.28 1.63
N GLY A 19 9.31 -4.43 2.17
CA GLY A 19 8.96 -3.04 2.50
C GLY A 19 8.67 -2.20 1.26
N ILE A 20 9.50 -2.32 0.22
CA ILE A 20 9.30 -1.64 -1.06
C ILE A 20 7.99 -2.12 -1.73
N PHE A 21 7.72 -3.43 -1.69
CA PHE A 21 6.47 -3.95 -2.21
C PHE A 21 5.26 -3.36 -1.49
N ILE A 22 5.29 -3.29 -0.15
CA ILE A 22 4.21 -2.69 0.62
C ILE A 22 4.05 -1.21 0.25
N SER A 23 5.13 -0.42 0.22
CA SER A 23 5.02 1.03 -0.03
C SER A 23 4.37 1.34 -1.38
N ILE A 24 4.77 0.65 -2.45
CA ILE A 24 4.21 0.88 -3.79
C ILE A 24 2.71 0.56 -3.81
N ASN A 25 2.29 -0.54 -3.18
CA ASN A 25 0.88 -0.92 -3.16
C ASN A 25 0.04 0.00 -2.24
N CYS A 26 0.58 0.40 -1.08
CA CYS A 26 -0.06 1.36 -0.18
C CYS A 26 -0.30 2.69 -0.89
N ASP A 27 0.71 3.24 -1.56
CA ASP A 27 0.61 4.52 -2.25
C ASP A 27 -0.46 4.46 -3.36
N TYR A 28 -0.44 3.40 -4.17
CA TYR A 28 -1.45 3.20 -5.22
C TYR A 28 -2.88 3.05 -4.68
N LEU A 29 -3.08 2.24 -3.63
CA LEU A 29 -4.42 2.02 -3.06
C LEU A 29 -4.94 3.23 -2.28
N ALA A 30 -4.05 3.96 -1.60
CA ALA A 30 -4.38 5.21 -0.95
C ALA A 30 -4.81 6.26 -1.99
N ASP A 31 -4.11 6.35 -3.12
CA ASP A 31 -4.47 7.25 -4.19
C ASP A 31 -5.78 6.88 -4.89
N LEU A 32 -6.02 5.58 -5.11
CA LEU A 32 -7.28 5.08 -5.70
C LEU A 32 -8.53 5.48 -4.89
N ARG A 33 -8.37 5.62 -3.57
CA ARG A 33 -9.45 6.10 -2.69
C ARG A 33 -9.85 7.55 -2.99
N PHE A 34 -8.91 8.41 -3.37
CA PHE A 34 -9.15 9.86 -3.57
C PHE A 34 -9.35 10.26 -5.02
N GLY A 35 -8.87 9.45 -5.97
CA GLY A 35 -9.04 9.72 -7.38
C GLY A 35 -8.40 8.65 -8.25
N PHE A 36 -8.24 8.97 -9.53
CA PHE A 36 -7.52 8.11 -10.45
C PHE A 36 -6.74 8.93 -11.48
N CYS A 37 -5.71 8.32 -12.04
CA CYS A 37 -4.95 8.91 -13.12
C CYS A 37 -5.58 8.56 -14.48
N ARG A 38 -6.01 9.58 -15.23
CA ARG A 38 -6.53 9.42 -16.58
C ARG A 38 -5.35 9.25 -17.54
N GLY A 39 -5.28 8.10 -18.21
CA GLY A 39 -4.20 7.75 -19.14
C GLY A 39 -3.34 6.58 -18.66
N LEU A 40 -3.13 6.47 -17.34
CA LEU A 40 -2.43 5.36 -16.69
C LEU A 40 -3.19 4.86 -15.47
N VAL A 41 -4.01 3.82 -15.64
CA VAL A 41 -4.91 3.33 -14.58
C VAL A 41 -4.15 2.72 -13.39
N LEU A 42 -2.92 2.21 -13.60
CA LEU A 42 -2.11 1.56 -12.57
C LEU A 42 -1.01 2.47 -11.95
N ALA A 43 -1.09 3.78 -12.17
CA ALA A 43 -0.11 4.73 -11.65
C ALA A 43 -0.60 5.38 -10.35
N ASP A 44 0.31 5.49 -9.37
CA ASP A 44 0.14 6.36 -8.21
C ASP A 44 0.17 7.84 -8.62
N ARG A 45 -0.23 8.73 -7.71
CA ARG A 45 -0.31 10.16 -7.97
C ARG A 45 1.06 10.80 -8.22
N ASN A 46 2.10 10.37 -7.50
CA ASN A 46 3.45 10.89 -7.71
C ASN A 46 3.92 10.54 -9.13
N LEU A 47 3.70 9.31 -9.58
CA LEU A 47 4.01 8.89 -10.94
C LEU A 47 3.14 9.61 -11.97
N CYS A 48 1.85 9.80 -11.69
CA CYS A 48 0.91 10.51 -12.56
C CYS A 48 1.26 12.00 -12.75
N CYS A 49 1.73 12.69 -11.71
CA CYS A 49 2.16 14.09 -11.78
C CYS A 49 3.66 14.25 -12.15
N GLY A 50 4.42 13.16 -12.30
CA GLY A 50 5.84 13.20 -12.64
C GLY A 50 6.75 13.64 -11.49
N GLY A 51 6.33 13.41 -10.23
CA GLY A 51 7.09 13.68 -9.02
C GLY A 51 6.25 14.37 -7.94
N SER A 52 6.68 14.26 -6.68
CA SER A 52 6.03 14.91 -5.53
C SER A 52 6.03 16.43 -5.61
N ASP A 53 7.05 17.01 -6.25
CA ASP A 53 7.20 18.47 -6.38
C ASP A 53 6.16 19.09 -7.33
N ASN A 54 5.51 18.27 -8.16
CA ASN A 54 4.49 18.69 -9.12
C ASN A 54 3.06 18.57 -8.58
N ILE A 55 2.88 18.27 -7.29
CA ILE A 55 1.57 18.12 -6.64
C ILE A 55 1.23 19.39 -5.87
N ASP A 56 0.07 19.98 -6.15
CA ASP A 56 -0.50 21.05 -5.35
C ASP A 56 -1.34 20.47 -4.21
N HIS A 57 -0.82 20.56 -2.98
CA HIS A 57 -1.49 20.08 -1.77
C HIS A 57 -2.72 20.91 -1.37
N ALA A 58 -2.94 22.10 -1.95
CA ALA A 58 -4.14 22.89 -1.66
C ALA A 58 -5.34 22.46 -2.50
N THR A 59 -5.10 22.03 -3.74
CA THR A 59 -6.15 21.62 -4.68
C THR A 59 -6.16 20.12 -4.98
N GLU A 60 -5.19 19.36 -4.44
CA GLU A 60 -5.00 17.93 -4.66
C GLU A 60 -4.82 17.58 -6.16
N ARG A 61 -4.22 18.49 -6.94
CA ARG A 61 -4.03 18.37 -8.40
C ARG A 61 -2.56 18.48 -8.81
N CYS A 62 -2.26 18.09 -10.05
CA CYS A 62 -0.93 18.34 -10.62
C CYS A 62 -0.80 19.82 -11.05
N ILE A 63 0.32 20.46 -10.71
CA ILE A 63 0.65 21.86 -11.07
C ILE A 63 0.81 21.99 -12.60
N MET A 64 1.42 20.98 -13.21
CA MET A 64 1.59 20.86 -14.66
C MET A 64 1.07 19.48 -15.11
N PRO A 65 0.49 19.36 -16.33
CA PRO A 65 0.27 18.05 -16.91
C PRO A 65 1.63 17.35 -17.05
N SER A 66 1.68 16.07 -16.72
CA SER A 66 2.92 15.28 -16.67
C SER A 66 3.85 15.56 -17.86
N ALA A 67 4.95 16.26 -17.58
CA ALA A 67 6.02 16.55 -18.55
C ALA A 67 7.05 15.40 -18.61
N GLY A 68 6.59 14.16 -18.36
CA GLY A 68 7.41 12.96 -18.42
C GLY A 68 7.47 12.40 -19.85
N THR A 69 8.65 11.84 -20.21
CA THR A 69 9.03 11.17 -21.49
C THR A 69 7.86 10.65 -22.34
N ASP A 70 7.97 10.68 -23.68
CA ASP A 70 6.99 10.32 -24.74
C ASP A 70 5.93 9.23 -24.44
N LEU A 71 6.15 8.33 -23.48
CA LEU A 71 5.20 7.33 -22.96
C LEU A 71 4.13 7.86 -21.98
N PHE A 72 4.33 9.01 -21.31
CA PHE A 72 3.44 9.53 -20.25
C PHE A 72 2.71 10.82 -20.64
N GLN A 73 2.83 11.23 -21.90
CA GLN A 73 2.30 12.50 -22.39
C GLN A 73 0.77 12.54 -22.32
N GLY A 74 0.24 13.32 -21.36
CA GLY A 74 -1.20 13.54 -21.21
C GLY A 74 -1.85 12.82 -20.02
N ALA A 75 -1.08 12.24 -19.10
CA ALA A 75 -1.62 11.71 -17.86
C ALA A 75 -2.07 12.86 -16.94
N GLN A 76 -3.32 12.84 -16.51
CA GLN A 76 -3.90 13.85 -15.62
C GLN A 76 -4.54 13.17 -14.40
N TRP A 77 -4.16 13.62 -13.21
CA TRP A 77 -4.79 13.21 -11.96
C TRP A 77 -6.19 13.83 -11.85
N VAL A 78 -7.20 13.00 -11.62
CA VAL A 78 -8.60 13.44 -11.48
C VAL A 78 -9.11 13.00 -10.11
N PRO A 79 -9.38 13.93 -9.18
CA PRO A 79 -10.00 13.62 -7.90
C PRO A 79 -11.48 13.24 -8.09
N TRP A 80 -12.02 12.43 -7.18
CA TRP A 80 -13.43 12.02 -7.25
C TRP A 80 -14.41 13.20 -7.16
N ASP A 81 -14.03 14.29 -6.49
CA ASP A 81 -14.81 15.53 -6.40
C ASP A 81 -15.09 16.20 -7.76
N ASP A 82 -14.18 16.04 -8.73
CA ASP A 82 -14.37 16.59 -10.08
C ASP A 82 -15.31 15.72 -10.94
N VAL A 83 -15.38 14.42 -10.64
CA VAL A 83 -16.25 13.46 -11.33
C VAL A 83 -17.65 13.46 -10.73
N PHE A 84 -17.73 13.59 -9.41
CA PHE A 84 -18.95 13.47 -8.64
C PHE A 84 -19.16 14.71 -7.77
N TYR A 85 -20.27 15.41 -7.99
CA TYR A 85 -20.62 16.55 -7.16
C TYR A 85 -20.92 16.14 -5.71
N PHE A 86 -20.68 17.03 -4.76
CA PHE A 86 -21.02 16.83 -3.36
C PHE A 86 -22.53 16.52 -3.20
N PRO A 87 -22.93 15.46 -2.44
CA PRO A 87 -22.16 14.66 -1.48
C PRO A 87 -21.66 13.31 -2.03
N PHE A 88 -21.79 13.04 -3.33
CA PHE A 88 -21.54 11.71 -3.88
C PHE A 88 -20.05 11.33 -3.86
N ALA A 89 -19.13 12.29 -4.03
CA ALA A 89 -17.69 12.07 -3.89
C ALA A 89 -17.33 11.50 -2.50
N MET A 90 -17.85 12.11 -1.42
CA MET A 90 -17.64 11.64 -0.05
C MET A 90 -18.16 10.21 0.16
N VAL A 91 -19.28 9.86 -0.46
CA VAL A 91 -19.84 8.50 -0.40
C VAL A 91 -18.92 7.51 -1.13
N MET A 92 -18.33 7.91 -2.25
CA MET A 92 -17.38 7.07 -3.00
C MET A 92 -16.08 6.85 -2.23
N ASP A 93 -15.50 7.88 -1.62
CA ASP A 93 -14.30 7.74 -0.80
C ASP A 93 -14.55 6.79 0.39
N CYS A 94 -15.71 6.94 1.04
CA CYS A 94 -16.13 6.07 2.12
C CYS A 94 -16.35 4.63 1.63
N PHE A 95 -16.99 4.47 0.47
CA PHE A 95 -17.22 3.17 -0.14
C PHE A 95 -15.90 2.44 -0.43
N PHE A 96 -14.94 3.08 -1.10
CA PHE A 96 -13.62 2.50 -1.35
C PHE A 96 -12.91 2.13 -0.04
N SER A 97 -12.96 3.00 0.97
CA SER A 97 -12.36 2.73 2.28
C SER A 97 -12.94 1.49 2.96
N VAL A 98 -14.27 1.38 2.99
CA VAL A 98 -14.98 0.26 3.63
C VAL A 98 -14.75 -1.04 2.85
N VAL A 99 -14.75 -0.97 1.52
CA VAL A 99 -14.51 -2.15 0.66
C VAL A 99 -13.08 -2.66 0.82
N LEU A 100 -12.07 -1.78 0.72
CA LEU A 100 -10.66 -2.16 0.85
C LEU A 100 -10.35 -2.71 2.24
N SER A 101 -10.78 -2.02 3.30
CA SER A 101 -10.65 -2.52 4.68
C SER A 101 -11.43 -3.82 4.91
N GLY A 102 -12.61 -3.95 4.31
CA GLY A 102 -13.43 -5.16 4.37
C GLY A 102 -12.73 -6.36 3.72
N ILE A 103 -12.13 -6.18 2.54
CA ILE A 103 -11.35 -7.23 1.87
C ILE A 103 -10.13 -7.61 2.73
N ALA A 104 -9.41 -6.63 3.30
CA ALA A 104 -8.30 -6.91 4.21
C ALA A 104 -8.74 -7.78 5.40
N ALA A 105 -9.87 -7.43 6.04
CA ALA A 105 -10.43 -8.18 7.15
C ALA A 105 -10.83 -9.60 6.75
N LEU A 106 -11.46 -9.76 5.57
CA LEU A 106 -11.87 -11.07 5.05
C LEU A 106 -10.67 -11.97 4.75
N VAL A 107 -9.61 -11.44 4.14
CA VAL A 107 -8.38 -12.20 3.85
C VAL A 107 -7.70 -12.65 5.15
N VAL A 108 -7.59 -11.77 6.14
CA VAL A 108 -7.02 -12.12 7.46
C VAL A 108 -7.86 -13.18 8.15
N TYR A 109 -9.18 -13.03 8.15
CA TYR A 109 -10.09 -13.95 8.84
C TYR A 109 -10.09 -15.35 8.20
N SER A 110 -10.07 -15.44 6.87
CA SER A 110 -10.20 -16.70 6.14
C SER A 110 -8.90 -17.51 6.05
N TYR A 111 -7.75 -16.86 5.85
CA TYR A 111 -6.48 -17.56 5.60
C TYR A 111 -5.57 -17.67 6.81
N ALA A 112 -5.44 -16.61 7.62
CA ALA A 112 -4.48 -16.58 8.72
C ALA A 112 -4.95 -15.64 9.85
N PRO A 113 -5.79 -16.09 10.79
CA PRO A 113 -6.26 -15.25 11.91
C PRO A 113 -5.12 -14.81 12.85
N ALA A 114 -3.99 -15.53 12.84
CA ALA A 114 -2.76 -15.14 13.52
C ALA A 114 -2.08 -13.89 12.92
N ALA A 115 -2.44 -13.48 11.70
CA ALA A 115 -1.89 -12.30 11.03
C ALA A 115 -2.43 -10.96 11.58
N ARG A 116 -3.40 -11.00 12.51
CA ARG A 116 -4.03 -9.80 13.08
C ARG A 116 -3.04 -8.89 13.82
N GLY A 117 -3.25 -7.58 13.70
CA GLY A 117 -2.45 -6.56 14.39
C GLY A 117 -0.98 -6.51 13.95
N SER A 118 -0.18 -5.75 14.71
CA SER A 118 1.20 -5.43 14.33
C SER A 118 2.17 -6.63 14.37
N GLY A 119 1.93 -7.65 15.20
CA GLY A 119 2.83 -8.80 15.35
C GLY A 119 4.07 -8.56 16.25
N ILE A 120 4.32 -7.32 16.67
CA ILE A 120 5.32 -6.99 17.72
C ILE A 120 5.15 -7.84 19.01
N PRO A 121 3.94 -8.08 19.56
CA PRO A 121 3.79 -8.92 20.75
C PRO A 121 4.22 -10.37 20.50
N ASP A 122 4.00 -10.92 19.31
CA ASP A 122 4.35 -12.31 18.99
C ASP A 122 5.88 -12.49 18.89
N VAL A 123 6.56 -11.54 18.25
CA VAL A 123 8.04 -11.53 18.19
C VAL A 123 8.62 -11.40 19.59
N LYS A 124 8.07 -10.50 20.42
CA LYS A 124 8.50 -10.35 21.82
C LYS A 124 8.29 -11.63 22.63
N ALA A 125 7.15 -12.31 22.46
CA ALA A 125 6.90 -13.58 23.12
C ALA A 125 7.91 -14.66 22.71
N SER A 126 8.26 -14.73 21.41
CA SER A 126 9.25 -15.68 20.89
C SER A 126 10.66 -15.42 21.42
N VAL A 127 11.09 -14.16 21.51
CA VAL A 127 12.40 -13.81 22.09
C VAL A 127 12.44 -14.10 23.61
N SER A 128 11.31 -13.99 24.30
CA SER A 128 11.16 -14.38 25.71
C SER A 128 11.07 -15.90 25.95
N GLY A 129 11.11 -16.73 24.91
CA GLY A 129 11.08 -18.19 25.01
C GLY A 129 9.69 -18.83 24.93
N TYR A 130 8.64 -18.06 24.61
CA TYR A 130 7.29 -18.60 24.35
C TYR A 130 7.10 -18.93 22.88
N SER A 131 6.60 -20.13 22.58
CA SER A 131 6.28 -20.53 21.20
C SER A 131 4.94 -19.95 20.76
N ALA A 132 4.97 -18.91 19.92
CA ALA A 132 3.79 -18.39 19.24
C ALA A 132 3.50 -19.26 18.00
N SER A 133 2.70 -20.31 18.18
CA SER A 133 2.34 -21.23 17.09
C SER A 133 1.56 -20.51 15.99
N GLY A 134 2.07 -20.52 14.76
CA GLY A 134 1.38 -20.01 13.57
C GLY A 134 1.76 -18.60 13.11
N SER A 135 2.44 -17.77 13.94
CA SER A 135 2.81 -16.40 13.55
C SER A 135 3.93 -16.32 12.51
N PHE A 136 4.81 -17.33 12.43
CA PHE A 136 5.94 -17.37 11.48
C PHE A 136 5.70 -18.22 10.21
N SER A 137 4.43 -18.49 9.86
CA SER A 137 4.11 -19.17 8.61
C SER A 137 4.30 -18.24 7.40
N ALA A 138 4.77 -18.76 6.26
CA ALA A 138 4.88 -18.00 5.01
C ALA A 138 3.52 -17.41 4.58
N VAL A 139 2.42 -18.13 4.84
CA VAL A 139 1.05 -17.65 4.57
C VAL A 139 0.71 -16.45 5.47
N CYS A 140 1.14 -16.47 6.74
CA CYS A 140 0.94 -15.34 7.65
C CYS A 140 1.68 -14.09 7.16
N LEU A 141 2.92 -14.26 6.66
CA LEU A 141 3.70 -13.17 6.08
C LEU A 141 2.97 -12.57 4.86
N LEU A 142 2.52 -13.39 3.91
CA LEU A 142 1.78 -12.93 2.74
C LEU A 142 0.48 -12.21 3.09
N VAL A 143 -0.29 -12.75 4.04
CA VAL A 143 -1.54 -12.15 4.50
C VAL A 143 -1.27 -10.81 5.21
N LYS A 144 -0.20 -10.71 6.01
CA LYS A 144 0.20 -9.44 6.63
C LYS A 144 0.61 -8.39 5.60
N THR A 145 1.43 -8.77 4.61
CA THR A 145 1.88 -7.83 3.58
C THR A 145 0.72 -7.30 2.75
N LEU A 146 -0.24 -8.17 2.38
CA LEU A 146 -1.42 -7.76 1.63
C LEU A 146 -2.39 -6.95 2.51
N GLY A 147 -2.69 -7.43 3.71
CA GLY A 147 -3.60 -6.76 4.63
C GLY A 147 -3.13 -5.35 5.01
N LEU A 148 -1.82 -5.12 5.13
CA LEU A 148 -1.26 -3.79 5.40
C LEU A 148 -1.35 -2.86 4.18
N SER A 149 -1.26 -3.40 2.96
CA SER A 149 -1.41 -2.58 1.74
C SER A 149 -2.86 -2.15 1.47
N LEU A 150 -3.84 -2.93 1.92
CA LEU A 150 -5.26 -2.67 1.67
C LEU A 150 -5.91 -1.70 2.67
N VAL A 151 -5.25 -1.34 3.76
CA VAL A 151 -5.83 -0.53 4.86
C VAL A 151 -5.28 0.88 4.91
#